data_AF-A0A5K1FI35-F1
#
_entry.id   AF-A0A5K1FI35-F1
#
_cell.length_a   1.000
_cell.length_b   1.000
_cell.length_c   1.000
_cell.angle_alpha   90.00
_cell.angle_beta   90.00
_cell.angle_gamma   90.00
#
_symmetry.space_group_name_H-M   'P 1'
#
loop_
_entity.id
_entity.type
_entity.pdbx_description
1 polymer ?
#
loop_
_entity_poly.entity_id
_entity_poly.type
_entity_poly.pdbx_seq_one_letter_code
_entity_poly.pdbx_strand_id
1 'polypeptide(L)'
;ISVGGGDNQPARVDVQRSAKYNRTRDSRVIDNFLFQVEYYLDLQGVMGDDLQVKSAAMLLEGDAVAWWRRKRLDIQKRICTIDTFDDFQRELRTYFMLPNATRHAYHMVGELKHTGSLRDYVRAYQRLMLDVPDMQEQDKLNWFILGLQS
;
A
#
# COMPACT_ATOMS: atom_id res chain seq x y z
N ILE A 1 -44.36 -27.73 -17.86
CA ILE A 1 -43.89 -26.33 -17.86
C ILE A 1 -43.56 -25.95 -16.42
N SER A 2 -42.27 -25.74 -16.12
CA SER A 2 -41.66 -25.00 -14.98
C SER A 2 -40.18 -25.40 -15.02
N VAL A 3 -39.21 -24.65 -15.57
CA VAL A 3 -38.63 -23.32 -15.26
C VAL A 3 -38.07 -23.20 -13.84
N GLY A 4 -36.75 -22.93 -13.78
CA GLY A 4 -36.05 -22.22 -12.71
C GLY A 4 -35.36 -23.13 -11.68
N GLY A 5 -34.09 -22.95 -11.32
CA GLY A 5 -33.12 -21.93 -11.70
C GLY A 5 -31.71 -22.47 -11.46
N GLY A 6 -30.77 -22.02 -12.30
CA GLY A 6 -29.35 -22.29 -12.09
C GLY A 6 -28.86 -21.47 -10.90
N ASP A 7 -28.36 -22.17 -9.89
CA ASP A 7 -27.61 -21.59 -8.79
C ASP A 7 -26.28 -21.05 -9.33
N ASN A 8 -26.32 -19.84 -9.89
CA ASN A 8 -25.13 -19.07 -10.22
C ASN A 8 -24.63 -18.39 -8.94
N GLN A 9 -24.09 -19.19 -8.03
CA GLN A 9 -23.43 -18.69 -6.84
C GLN A 9 -22.16 -17.96 -7.29
N PRO A 10 -22.00 -16.64 -7.03
CA PRO A 10 -20.76 -15.97 -7.34
C PRO A 10 -19.66 -16.64 -6.52
N ALA A 11 -18.64 -17.16 -7.22
CA ALA A 11 -17.47 -17.73 -6.59
C ALA A 11 -16.94 -16.70 -5.59
N ARG A 12 -17.04 -17.02 -4.30
CA ARG A 12 -16.42 -16.22 -3.24
C ARG A 12 -14.93 -16.26 -3.54
N VAL A 13 -14.42 -15.15 -4.07
CA VAL A 13 -13.00 -14.94 -4.28
C VAL A 13 -12.37 -15.03 -2.90
N ASP A 14 -11.65 -16.12 -2.66
CA ASP A 14 -10.86 -16.30 -1.45
C ASP A 14 -9.68 -15.33 -1.57
N VAL A 15 -9.91 -14.10 -1.09
CA VAL A 15 -8.92 -13.05 -1.09
C VAL A 15 -7.77 -13.56 -0.24
N GLN A 16 -6.66 -13.87 -0.91
CA GLN A 16 -5.42 -14.27 -0.25
C GLN A 16 -5.11 -13.25 0.85
N ARG A 17 -5.29 -13.72 2.09
CA ARG A 17 -4.97 -13.04 3.34
C ARG A 17 -3.61 -12.36 3.20
N SER A 18 -3.62 -11.03 3.26
CA SER A 18 -2.46 -10.19 2.96
C SER A 18 -1.25 -10.59 3.81
N ALA A 19 -0.10 -10.62 3.15
CA ALA A 19 1.15 -11.16 3.64
C ALA A 19 1.58 -10.64 5.02
N LYS A 20 2.11 -11.59 5.82
CA LYS A 20 2.74 -11.38 7.13
C LYS A 20 3.59 -10.10 7.18
N TYR A 21 3.30 -9.27 8.18
CA TYR A 21 4.16 -8.21 8.70
C TYR A 21 5.58 -8.76 8.94
N ASN A 22 6.52 -8.42 8.05
CA ASN A 22 7.94 -8.57 8.32
C ASN A 22 8.47 -7.19 8.71
N ARG A 23 9.14 -7.09 9.86
CA ARG A 23 9.64 -5.88 10.55
C ARG A 23 10.69 -5.05 9.78
N THR A 24 10.79 -5.20 8.46
CA THR A 24 11.45 -4.23 7.60
C THR A 24 10.42 -3.14 7.28
N ARG A 25 10.71 -1.91 7.71
CA ARG A 25 9.94 -0.68 7.43
C ARG A 25 9.94 -0.37 5.92
N ASP A 26 9.30 -1.23 5.12
CA ASP A 26 9.08 -1.00 3.70
C ASP A 26 7.81 -0.13 3.61
N SER A 27 8.01 1.15 3.29
CA SER A 27 6.92 2.13 3.11
C SER A 27 5.88 1.64 2.10
N ARG A 28 6.27 0.73 1.19
CA ARG A 28 5.39 0.11 0.22
C ARG A 28 4.29 -0.76 0.81
N VAL A 29 4.42 -1.24 2.04
CA VAL A 29 3.40 -2.14 2.61
C VAL A 29 2.05 -1.44 2.73
N ILE A 30 2.05 -0.17 3.14
CA ILE A 30 0.81 0.59 3.32
C ILE A 30 0.20 0.94 1.96
N ASP A 31 1.02 1.40 1.01
CA ASP A 31 0.50 1.74 -0.32
C ASP A 31 0.00 0.51 -1.08
N ASN A 32 0.71 -0.64 -0.97
CA ASN A 32 0.24 -1.90 -1.55
C ASN A 32 -1.06 -2.39 -0.89
N PHE A 33 -1.17 -2.27 0.44
CA PHE A 33 -2.40 -2.62 1.15
C PHE A 33 -3.57 -1.74 0.70
N LEU A 34 -3.38 -0.42 0.66
CA LEU A 34 -4.42 0.52 0.24
C LEU A 34 -4.86 0.27 -1.19
N PHE A 35 -3.93 0.01 -2.10
CA PHE A 35 -4.22 -0.36 -3.49
C PHE A 35 -5.05 -1.67 -3.57
N GLN A 36 -4.68 -2.69 -2.79
CA GLN A 36 -5.43 -3.95 -2.76
C GLN A 36 -6.85 -3.77 -2.22
N VAL A 37 -7.01 -2.93 -1.20
CA VAL A 37 -8.32 -2.63 -0.60
C VAL A 37 -9.18 -1.84 -1.58
N GLU A 38 -8.66 -0.78 -2.21
CA GLU A 38 -9.37 -0.03 -3.25
C GLU A 38 -9.88 -0.97 -4.35
N TYR A 39 -8.98 -1.78 -4.91
CA TYR A 39 -9.34 -2.72 -5.96
C TYR A 39 -10.38 -3.74 -5.50
N TYR A 40 -10.28 -4.23 -4.26
CA TYR A 40 -11.29 -5.13 -3.69
C TYR A 40 -12.65 -4.45 -3.52
N LEU A 41 -12.69 -3.22 -3.01
CA LEU A 41 -13.94 -2.47 -2.83
C LEU A 41 -14.62 -2.20 -4.17
N ASP A 42 -13.84 -1.83 -5.18
CA ASP A 42 -14.30 -1.62 -6.56
C ASP A 42 -14.87 -2.91 -7.16
N LEU A 43 -14.15 -4.03 -7.02
CA LEU A 43 -14.60 -5.34 -7.50
C LEU A 43 -15.92 -5.79 -6.84
N GLN A 44 -16.09 -5.48 -5.55
CA GLN A 44 -17.31 -5.81 -4.81
C GLN A 44 -18.43 -4.78 -5.01
N GLY A 45 -18.18 -3.68 -5.73
CA GLY A 45 -19.16 -2.60 -5.92
C GLY A 45 -19.55 -1.91 -4.61
N VAL A 46 -18.62 -1.82 -3.65
CA VAL A 46 -18.89 -1.19 -2.35
C VAL A 46 -18.96 0.31 -2.52
N MET A 47 -20.17 0.86 -2.41
CA MET A 47 -20.45 2.28 -2.51
C MET A 47 -20.71 2.91 -1.14
N GLY A 48 -20.26 4.15 -0.97
CA GLY A 48 -20.48 4.96 0.23
C GLY A 48 -19.32 4.90 1.21
N ASP A 49 -18.83 6.08 1.60
CA ASP A 49 -17.62 6.26 2.41
C ASP A 49 -17.64 5.45 3.72
N ASP A 50 -18.75 5.49 4.46
CA ASP A 50 -18.88 4.76 5.73
C ASP A 50 -18.70 3.24 5.55
N LEU A 51 -19.23 2.66 4.47
CA LEU A 51 -19.12 1.23 4.20
C LEU A 51 -17.73 0.87 3.68
N GLN A 52 -17.12 1.73 2.86
CA GLN A 52 -15.74 1.57 2.39
C GLN A 52 -14.75 1.61 3.57
N VAL A 53 -14.86 2.61 4.45
CA VAL A 53 -14.03 2.75 5.65
C VAL A 53 -14.19 1.54 6.59
N LYS A 54 -15.44 1.09 6.83
CA LYS A 54 -15.69 -0.12 7.66
C LYS A 54 -15.07 -1.36 7.05
N SER A 55 -15.22 -1.56 5.73
CA SER A 55 -14.69 -2.71 5.02
C SER A 55 -13.17 -2.73 5.04
N ALA A 56 -12.53 -1.60 4.74
CA ALA A 56 -11.08 -1.43 4.82
C ALA A 56 -10.54 -1.66 6.24
N ALA A 57 -11.22 -1.11 7.25
CA ALA A 57 -10.87 -1.29 8.64
C ALA A 57 -10.93 -2.75 9.10
N MET A 58 -11.84 -3.56 8.54
CA MET A 58 -11.93 -5.00 8.83
C MET A 58 -10.74 -5.79 8.26
N LEU A 59 -10.07 -5.27 7.24
CA LEU A 59 -8.91 -5.88 6.60
C LEU A 59 -7.58 -5.49 7.27
N LEU A 60 -7.60 -4.55 8.24
CA LEU A 60 -6.41 -4.20 9.00
C LEU A 60 -5.97 -5.36 9.89
N GLU A 61 -4.66 -5.55 10.02
CA GLU A 61 -4.05 -6.53 10.91
C GLU A 61 -2.96 -5.88 11.80
N GLY A 62 -2.60 -6.55 12.90
CA GLY A 62 -1.50 -6.12 13.80
C GLY A 62 -1.70 -4.73 14.41
N ASP A 63 -0.64 -3.91 14.39
CA ASP A 63 -0.62 -2.57 14.99
C ASP A 63 -1.62 -1.60 14.31
N ALA A 64 -1.99 -1.86 13.05
CA ALA A 64 -2.99 -1.07 12.33
C ALA A 64 -4.40 -1.20 12.94
N VAL A 65 -4.75 -2.36 13.48
CA VAL A 65 -6.01 -2.55 14.22
C VAL A 65 -6.02 -1.74 15.50
N ALA A 66 -4.90 -1.70 16.22
CA ALA A 66 -4.77 -0.92 17.46
C ALA A 66 -4.88 0.59 17.18
N TRP A 67 -4.25 1.07 16.11
CA TRP A 67 -4.41 2.43 15.61
C TRP A 67 -5.88 2.75 15.30
N TRP A 68 -6.56 1.91 14.53
CA TRP A 68 -7.96 2.14 14.16
C TRP A 68 -8.90 2.17 15.38
N ARG A 69 -8.69 1.26 16.34
CA ARG A 69 -9.44 1.26 17.60
C ARG A 69 -9.29 2.59 18.35
N ARG A 70 -8.09 3.16 18.39
CA ARG A 70 -7.84 4.47 18.99
C ARG A 70 -8.55 5.59 18.22
N LYS A 71 -8.38 5.63 16.90
CA LYS A 71 -9.04 6.63 16.03
C LYS A 71 -10.57 6.61 16.18
N ARG A 72 -11.19 5.43 16.29
CA ARG A 72 -12.64 5.34 16.54
C ARG A 72 -13.06 6.00 17.86
N LEU A 73 -12.27 5.87 18.92
CA LEU A 73 -12.55 6.55 20.19
C LEU A 73 -12.43 8.08 20.05
N ASP A 74 -11.45 8.54 19.27
CA ASP A 74 -11.25 9.96 19.00
C ASP A 74 -12.41 10.54 18.17
N ILE A 75 -12.91 9.80 17.18
CA ILE A 75 -14.12 10.16 16.41
C ILE A 75 -15.35 10.23 17.32
N GLN A 76 -15.54 9.23 18.20
CA GLN A 76 -16.66 9.23 19.16
C GLN A 76 -16.62 10.43 20.10
N LYS A 77 -15.41 10.86 20.50
CA LYS A 77 -15.19 12.05 21.33
C LYS A 77 -15.21 13.35 20.53
N ARG A 78 -15.43 13.30 19.20
CA ARG A 78 -15.38 14.45 18.29
C ARG A 78 -14.04 15.18 18.30
N ILE A 79 -12.95 14.45 18.56
CA ILE A 79 -11.57 14.96 18.56
C ILE A 79 -11.02 15.01 17.12
N CYS A 80 -11.43 14.06 16.28
CA CYS A 80 -11.12 14.05 14.85
C CYS A 80 -12.30 13.55 14.04
N THR A 81 -12.31 13.84 12.74
CA THR A 81 -13.30 13.33 11.78
C THR A 81 -12.59 12.58 10.66
N ILE A 82 -13.21 11.48 10.22
CA ILE A 82 -12.82 10.69 9.05
C ILE A 82 -14.15 10.43 8.34
N ASP A 83 -14.51 11.33 7.44
CA ASP A 83 -15.84 11.35 6.83
C ASP A 83 -15.86 10.64 5.47
N THR A 84 -14.69 10.55 4.84
CA THR A 84 -14.51 9.89 3.54
C THR A 84 -13.54 8.73 3.59
N PHE A 85 -13.59 7.86 2.59
CA PHE A 85 -12.56 6.85 2.41
C PHE A 85 -11.18 7.48 2.19
N ASP A 86 -11.09 8.56 1.43
CA ASP A 86 -9.85 9.31 1.19
C ASP A 86 -9.22 9.83 2.51
N ASP A 87 -10.05 10.33 3.44
CA ASP A 87 -9.58 10.76 4.76
C ASP A 87 -8.97 9.60 5.55
N PHE A 88 -9.60 8.41 5.47
CA PHE A 88 -9.09 7.21 6.12
C PHE A 88 -7.72 6.83 5.56
N GLN A 89 -7.58 6.84 4.23
CA GLN A 89 -6.31 6.53 3.58
C GLN A 89 -5.22 7.54 3.93
N ARG A 90 -5.55 8.84 3.95
CA ARG A 90 -4.62 9.91 4.32
C ARG A 90 -4.12 9.71 5.75
N GLU A 91 -5.03 9.50 6.71
CA GLU A 91 -4.67 9.29 8.11
C GLU A 91 -3.85 8.00 8.32
N LEU A 92 -4.18 6.93 7.60
CA LEU A 92 -3.42 5.68 7.64
C LEU A 92 -1.99 5.89 7.11
N ARG A 93 -1.84 6.58 5.98
CA ARG A 93 -0.53 6.96 5.44
C ARG A 93 0.22 7.85 6.43
N THR A 94 -0.40 8.89 6.98
CA THR A 94 0.27 9.79 7.94
C THR A 94 0.77 9.07 9.19
N TYR A 95 0.05 8.05 9.68
CA TYR A 95 0.47 7.33 10.89
C TYR A 95 1.56 6.29 10.63
N PHE A 96 1.49 5.57 9.52
CA PHE A 96 2.38 4.43 9.24
C PHE A 96 3.51 4.76 8.27
N MET A 97 3.39 5.80 7.46
CA MET A 97 4.44 6.26 6.56
C MET A 97 5.34 7.28 7.26
N LEU A 98 6.64 7.06 7.12
CA LEU A 98 7.63 8.05 7.48
C LEU A 98 7.56 9.21 6.46
N PRO A 99 7.41 10.48 6.87
CA PRO A 99 7.40 11.64 5.96
C PRO A 99 8.64 11.74 5.06
N ASN A 100 9.70 11.04 5.42
CA ASN A 100 10.99 10.97 4.77
C ASN A 100 11.20 9.69 3.94
N ALA A 101 10.18 8.86 3.71
CA ALA A 101 10.30 7.63 2.91
C ALA A 101 10.80 7.91 1.49
N THR A 102 10.23 8.91 0.80
CA THR A 102 10.68 9.34 -0.53
C THR A 102 12.13 9.82 -0.50
N ARG A 103 12.48 10.71 0.46
CA ARG A 103 13.87 11.20 0.63
C ARG A 103 14.84 10.04 0.92
N HIS A 104 14.41 9.06 1.70
CA HIS A 104 15.20 7.87 2.00
C HIS A 104 15.38 7.00 0.76
N ALA A 105 14.34 6.84 -0.07
CA ALA A 105 14.43 6.12 -1.33
C ALA A 105 15.41 6.79 -2.30
N TYR A 106 15.34 8.13 -2.46
CA TYR A 106 16.35 8.89 -3.23
C TYR A 106 17.77 8.70 -2.68
N HIS A 107 17.95 8.73 -1.36
CA HIS A 107 19.24 8.45 -0.74
C HIS A 107 19.72 7.02 -1.03
N MET A 108 18.84 6.02 -0.93
CA MET A 108 19.16 4.63 -1.21
C MET A 108 19.54 4.40 -2.69
N VAL A 109 18.94 5.14 -3.63
CA VAL A 109 19.35 5.13 -5.04
C VAL A 109 20.78 5.66 -5.21
N GLY A 110 21.14 6.75 -4.52
CA GLY A 110 22.48 7.31 -4.58
C GLY A 110 23.56 6.42 -3.94
N GLU A 111 23.19 5.66 -2.91
CA GLU A 111 24.08 4.71 -2.24
C GLU A 111 24.16 3.34 -2.94
N LEU A 112 23.32 3.08 -3.96
CA LEU A 112 23.29 1.77 -4.61
C LEU A 112 24.53 1.58 -5.49
N LYS A 113 25.40 0.65 -5.08
CA LYS A 113 26.62 0.29 -5.82
C LYS A 113 26.57 -1.14 -6.32
N HIS A 114 27.18 -1.37 -7.48
CA HIS A 114 27.31 -2.71 -8.05
C HIS A 114 28.44 -3.49 -7.35
N THR A 115 28.07 -4.26 -6.33
CA THR A 115 29.04 -5.03 -5.50
C THR A 115 29.09 -6.53 -5.79
N GLY A 116 28.26 -7.02 -6.73
CA GLY A 116 28.06 -8.46 -6.96
C GLY A 116 27.64 -8.81 -8.40
N SER A 117 26.57 -9.60 -8.57
CA SER A 117 26.06 -9.90 -9.91
C SER A 117 25.32 -8.69 -10.50
N LEU A 118 25.54 -8.42 -11.79
CA LEU A 118 24.77 -7.42 -12.53
C LEU A 118 23.26 -7.67 -12.41
N ARG A 119 22.84 -8.94 -12.42
CA ARG A 119 21.42 -9.30 -12.28
C ARG A 119 20.84 -8.87 -10.93
N ASP A 120 21.60 -9.05 -9.86
CA ASP A 120 21.14 -8.68 -8.52
C ASP A 120 21.13 -7.17 -8.33
N TYR A 121 22.10 -6.46 -8.93
CA TYR A 121 22.10 -4.99 -9.02
C TYR A 121 20.88 -4.47 -9.77
N VAL A 122 20.60 -4.97 -10.98
CA VAL A 122 19.42 -4.58 -11.77
C VAL A 122 18.14 -4.81 -10.98
N ARG A 123 18.02 -5.97 -10.30
CA ARG A 123 16.85 -6.26 -9.46
C ARG A 123 16.71 -5.28 -8.29
N ALA A 124 17.81 -4.96 -7.60
CA ALA A 124 17.80 -4.00 -6.49
C ALA A 124 17.45 -2.59 -6.98
N TYR A 125 18.02 -2.16 -8.10
CA TYR A 125 17.76 -0.88 -8.73
C TYR A 125 16.29 -0.74 -9.15
N GLN A 126 15.75 -1.72 -9.89
CA GLN A 126 14.34 -1.73 -10.30
C GLN A 126 13.40 -1.68 -9.09
N ARG A 127 13.75 -2.41 -8.01
CA ARG A 127 12.98 -2.36 -6.77
C ARG A 127 13.03 -0.96 -6.15
N LEU A 128 14.17 -0.26 -6.14
CA LEU A 128 14.24 1.11 -5.61
C LEU A 128 13.47 2.12 -6.47
N MET A 129 13.45 1.95 -7.80
CA MET A 129 12.70 2.84 -8.69
C MET A 129 11.18 2.84 -8.44
N LEU A 130 10.63 1.73 -7.93
CA LEU A 130 9.21 1.69 -7.53
C LEU A 130 8.88 2.63 -6.37
N ASP A 131 9.88 3.00 -5.55
CA ASP A 131 9.71 3.91 -4.40
C ASP A 131 9.93 5.37 -4.78
N VAL A 132 10.33 5.63 -6.03
CA VAL A 132 10.64 6.95 -6.55
C VAL A 132 9.87 7.22 -7.85
N PRO A 133 8.52 7.28 -7.78
CA PRO A 133 7.68 7.37 -8.98
C PRO A 133 7.92 8.66 -9.77
N ASP A 134 8.33 9.74 -9.11
CA ASP A 134 8.48 11.07 -9.72
C ASP A 134 9.84 11.30 -10.41
N MET A 135 10.75 10.33 -10.40
CA MET A 135 12.07 10.48 -11.05
C MET A 135 11.93 10.46 -12.58
N GLN A 136 12.56 11.40 -13.28
CA GLN A 136 12.55 11.42 -14.75
C GLN A 136 13.35 10.25 -15.33
N GLU A 137 12.93 9.71 -16.47
CA GLU A 137 13.59 8.57 -17.14
C GLU A 137 15.09 8.82 -17.40
N GLN A 138 15.46 10.06 -17.76
CA GLN A 138 16.86 10.43 -17.95
C GLN A 138 17.66 10.36 -16.65
N ASP A 139 17.08 10.83 -15.54
CA ASP A 139 17.69 10.75 -14.22
C ASP A 139 17.81 9.30 -13.75
N LYS A 140 16.78 8.47 -14.00
CA LYS A 140 16.85 7.02 -13.73
C LYS A 140 18.08 6.42 -14.41
N LEU A 141 18.23 6.62 -15.73
CA LEU A 141 19.38 6.10 -16.46
C LEU A 141 20.72 6.60 -15.90
N ASN A 142 20.81 7.89 -15.58
CA ASN A 142 22.03 8.48 -15.00
C ASN A 142 22.39 7.83 -13.65
N TRP A 143 21.42 7.68 -12.74
CA TRP A 143 21.64 7.01 -11.45
C TRP A 143 22.01 5.55 -11.59
N PHE A 144 21.41 4.84 -12.55
CA PHE A 144 21.77 3.46 -12.85
C PHE A 144 23.24 3.36 -13.28
N ILE A 145 23.67 4.21 -14.22
CA ILE A 145 25.06 4.21 -14.70
C ILE A 145 26.04 4.57 -13.57
N LEU A 146 25.72 5.59 -12.76
CA LEU A 146 26.55 6.00 -11.63
C LEU A 146 26.76 4.87 -10.61
N GLY A 147 25.70 4.15 -10.25
CA GLY A 147 25.80 3.02 -9.33
C GLY A 147 26.51 1.80 -9.92
N LEU A 148 26.50 1.66 -11.25
CA LEU A 148 27.20 0.60 -11.99
C LEU A 148 28.71 0.87 -12.13
N GLN A 149 29.11 2.14 -12.07
CA GLN A 149 30.49 2.60 -12.22
C GLN A 149 31.19 2.92 -10.89
N SER A 150 30.46 2.92 -9.76
CA SER A 150 31.00 3.17 -8.41
C SER A 150 31.59 1.94 -7.74
#